data_AF-S9VUE8-F1
#
_entry.id   AF-S9VUE8-F1
#
_cell.length_a   1.000
_cell.length_b   1.000
_cell.length_c   1.000
_cell.angle_alpha   90.00
_cell.angle_beta   90.00
_cell.angle_gamma   90.00
#
_symmetry.space_group_name_H-M   'P 1'
#
loop_
_entity.id
_entity.type
_entity.pdbx_description
1 polymer ?
#
loop_
_entity_poly.entity_id
_entity_poly.type
_entity_poly.pdbx_seq_one_letter_code
_entity_poly.pdbx_strand_id
1 'polypeptide(L)'
;MHLKSRNFLAALFGSLLFSFVNAKLSIRGISESELHLYKPTANGQWKCLGSDKTIGFEQINDDYCDCPDGSDEPGTSACSNGKFFCKNDGYISKYIPSNWVDDTKCDCCDGSDESLIKCENTCKKEAEVYKQSLTKHNQLVNDGLKIRDDWIAQSAVMKKETKRKYDSVSVKITEIEKLKKELENTVQTLKQSPESDSRFVLSTDLEEIKNDLFNLLDERNEYNERLSALENLLDEISLQYETDNFDGTLKEALDSWEDLKSQNIKRKVSSEKIHNDLESSLTHLSRIAKEEATYFSFFKKIEKDLTEIYWNVKRSLIDFGILSPSIPATLLKTAEGGSYLERIHSDLDAAEDELENLHKEQATLLEDLQEHHNGWDNLYRFMKGMKTELKVGDYLYKILFFENVYQDSINLGSFSEQSGNTLKYLNGQSCWNGPDRSATVVVDCGTENEIVSVLEAQKCEYTIKMKSPAACSPSQFQTSLLKDDNDVPDEL
;
A
#
# COMPACT_ATOMS: atom_id res chain seq x y z
N MET A 1 1.43 -104.23 -52.81
CA MET A 1 0.09 -104.86 -52.80
C MET A 1 -0.93 -103.83 -53.24
N HIS A 2 -1.56 -104.06 -54.40
CA HIS A 2 -2.84 -103.52 -54.92
C HIS A 2 -3.07 -101.99 -54.96
N LEU A 3 -3.07 -101.38 -56.16
CA LEU A 3 -4.25 -101.01 -57.00
C LEU A 3 -4.95 -99.73 -56.49
N LYS A 4 -5.20 -98.64 -57.24
CA LYS A 4 -5.74 -98.41 -58.60
C LYS A 4 -5.53 -96.91 -58.91
N SER A 5 -5.03 -96.50 -60.10
CA SER A 5 -5.79 -96.00 -61.27
C SER A 5 -6.88 -94.95 -60.95
N ARG A 6 -7.14 -93.87 -61.69
CA ARG A 6 -6.67 -93.23 -62.94
C ARG A 6 -7.48 -91.91 -62.98
N ASN A 7 -6.91 -90.79 -63.46
CA ASN A 7 -7.53 -89.91 -64.47
C ASN A 7 -6.63 -88.71 -64.82
N PHE A 8 -5.91 -88.94 -65.92
CA PHE A 8 -5.50 -88.07 -67.03
C PHE A 8 -5.88 -86.57 -67.07
N LEU A 9 -4.84 -85.79 -67.39
CA LEU A 9 -4.76 -84.63 -68.31
C LEU A 9 -5.66 -83.40 -68.07
N ALA A 10 -5.07 -82.27 -67.68
CA ALA A 10 -4.97 -81.07 -68.54
C ALA A 10 -4.18 -79.92 -67.86
N ALA A 11 -3.38 -79.24 -68.68
CA ALA A 11 -2.96 -77.84 -68.57
C ALA A 11 -1.94 -77.43 -67.47
N LEU A 12 -0.67 -77.48 -67.87
CA LEU A 12 0.30 -76.40 -67.64
C LEU A 12 -0.33 -75.03 -67.96
N PHE A 13 -0.32 -74.11 -66.98
CA PHE A 13 -0.18 -72.65 -67.04
C PHE A 13 -0.98 -72.04 -65.87
N GLY A 14 -0.29 -71.38 -64.94
CA GLY A 14 -0.96 -70.63 -63.87
C GLY A 14 -0.22 -70.57 -62.53
N SER A 15 1.11 -70.44 -62.53
CA SER A 15 1.82 -69.84 -61.40
C SER A 15 2.24 -68.44 -61.81
N LEU A 16 1.51 -67.44 -61.33
CA LEU A 16 1.99 -66.14 -60.87
C LEU A 16 0.79 -65.17 -60.74
N LEU A 17 0.86 -64.30 -59.72
CA LEU A 17 0.00 -63.15 -59.44
C LEU A 17 -1.27 -63.45 -58.63
N PHE A 18 -1.23 -63.17 -57.33
CA PHE A 18 -1.69 -61.88 -56.78
C PHE A 18 -1.54 -61.89 -55.25
N SER A 19 -0.36 -61.53 -54.76
CA SER A 19 -0.26 -60.90 -53.44
C SER A 19 -0.51 -59.42 -53.65
N PHE A 20 -1.76 -58.96 -53.48
CA PHE A 20 -2.03 -57.54 -53.38
C PHE A 20 -1.43 -57.04 -52.07
N VAL A 21 -0.26 -56.42 -52.19
CA VAL A 21 0.32 -55.53 -51.18
C VAL A 21 -0.67 -54.39 -50.99
N ASN A 22 -1.25 -54.27 -49.80
CA ASN A 22 -2.04 -53.12 -49.42
C ASN A 22 -1.05 -51.97 -49.15
N ALA A 23 -0.58 -51.31 -50.21
CA ALA A 23 0.33 -50.17 -50.10
C ALA A 23 -0.46 -49.01 -49.48
N LYS A 24 -0.03 -48.57 -48.29
CA LYS A 24 -0.58 -47.37 -47.62
C LYS A 24 -0.27 -46.17 -48.53
N LEU A 25 -1.29 -45.60 -49.16
CA LEU A 25 -1.15 -44.42 -50.02
C LEU A 25 -0.68 -43.25 -49.15
N SER A 26 0.55 -42.79 -49.36
CA SER A 26 1.16 -41.67 -48.64
C SER A 26 1.44 -40.56 -49.64
N ILE A 27 0.70 -39.46 -49.52
CA ILE A 27 0.86 -38.28 -50.37
C ILE A 27 1.74 -37.28 -49.63
N ARG A 28 2.74 -36.72 -50.32
CA ARG A 28 3.67 -35.74 -49.76
C ARG A 28 2.92 -34.46 -49.37
N GLY A 29 3.24 -33.91 -48.19
CA GLY A 29 2.71 -32.64 -47.71
C GLY A 29 1.32 -32.69 -47.08
N ILE A 30 0.78 -33.87 -46.81
CA ILE A 30 -0.57 -34.06 -46.22
C ILE A 30 -0.47 -34.71 -44.83
N SER A 31 -1.31 -34.26 -43.89
CA SER A 31 -1.42 -34.87 -42.56
C SER A 31 -2.11 -36.24 -42.61
N GLU A 32 -1.75 -37.16 -41.69
CA GLU A 32 -2.39 -38.48 -41.64
C GLU A 32 -3.91 -38.42 -41.46
N SER A 33 -4.41 -37.38 -40.78
CA SER A 33 -5.83 -37.08 -40.63
C SER A 33 -6.52 -36.70 -41.92
N GLU A 34 -5.83 -36.11 -42.90
CA GLU A 34 -6.41 -35.59 -44.14
C GLU A 34 -6.26 -36.55 -45.33
N LEU A 35 -5.46 -37.60 -45.21
CA LEU A 35 -5.25 -38.60 -46.26
C LEU A 35 -6.56 -39.23 -46.78
N HIS A 36 -7.62 -39.27 -45.97
CA HIS A 36 -8.91 -39.80 -46.38
C HIS A 36 -9.64 -38.93 -47.42
N LEU A 37 -9.31 -37.63 -47.50
CA LEU A 37 -9.88 -36.67 -48.44
C LEU A 37 -9.26 -36.81 -49.84
N TYR A 38 -8.06 -37.38 -49.92
CA TYR A 38 -7.27 -37.53 -51.15
C TYR A 38 -7.37 -38.95 -51.70
N LYS A 39 -8.60 -39.38 -52.02
CA LYS A 39 -8.88 -40.68 -52.63
C LYS A 39 -9.47 -40.50 -54.03
N PRO A 40 -9.00 -41.25 -55.04
CA PRO A 40 -9.57 -41.20 -56.37
C PRO A 40 -11.00 -41.78 -56.37
N THR A 41 -11.87 -41.19 -57.19
CA THR A 41 -13.16 -41.83 -57.54
C THR A 41 -12.93 -43.02 -58.50
N ALA A 42 -13.97 -43.85 -58.69
CA ALA A 42 -13.91 -45.02 -59.57
C ALA A 42 -13.44 -44.73 -61.02
N ASN A 43 -13.56 -43.48 -61.47
CA ASN A 43 -13.15 -43.02 -62.79
C ASN A 43 -11.76 -42.35 -62.80
N GLY A 44 -11.00 -42.40 -61.70
CA GLY A 44 -9.68 -41.76 -61.59
C GLY A 44 -9.71 -40.24 -61.42
N GLN A 45 -10.88 -39.66 -61.13
CA GLN A 45 -11.04 -38.23 -60.89
C GLN A 45 -11.00 -37.88 -59.41
N TRP A 46 -10.63 -36.65 -59.08
CA TRP A 46 -10.62 -36.10 -57.73
C TRP A 46 -11.20 -34.69 -57.73
N LYS A 47 -11.93 -34.34 -56.67
CA LYS A 47 -12.59 -33.05 -56.51
C LYS A 47 -11.76 -32.18 -55.58
N CYS A 48 -11.45 -30.96 -56.00
CA CYS A 48 -10.77 -29.96 -55.18
C CYS A 48 -11.53 -29.74 -53.85
N LEU A 49 -10.82 -29.51 -52.74
CA LEU A 49 -11.45 -29.45 -51.41
C LEU A 49 -12.28 -28.17 -51.19
N GLY A 50 -11.83 -27.04 -51.74
CA GLY A 50 -12.45 -25.73 -51.62
C GLY A 50 -13.27 -25.28 -52.82
N SER A 51 -13.39 -26.12 -53.87
CA SER A 51 -14.13 -25.75 -55.08
C SER A 51 -14.86 -26.93 -55.73
N ASP A 52 -15.80 -26.64 -56.62
CA ASP A 52 -16.53 -27.67 -57.39
C ASP A 52 -15.74 -28.19 -58.60
N LYS A 53 -14.50 -27.72 -58.79
CA LYS A 53 -13.62 -28.19 -59.88
C LYS A 53 -13.20 -29.64 -59.61
N THR A 54 -13.26 -30.46 -60.66
CA THR A 54 -12.82 -31.85 -60.66
C THR A 54 -11.66 -32.00 -61.62
N ILE A 55 -10.58 -32.62 -61.16
CA ILE A 55 -9.33 -32.86 -61.89
C ILE A 55 -9.00 -34.35 -61.92
N GLY A 56 -8.03 -34.77 -62.72
CA GLY A 56 -7.49 -36.13 -62.65
C GLY A 56 -6.70 -36.32 -61.36
N PHE A 57 -6.77 -37.51 -60.75
CA PHE A 57 -6.00 -37.80 -59.54
C PHE A 57 -4.47 -37.75 -59.79
N GLU A 58 -4.04 -37.91 -61.04
CA GLU A 58 -2.64 -37.77 -61.46
C GLU A 58 -2.13 -36.32 -61.44
N GLN A 59 -3.03 -35.34 -61.39
CA GLN A 59 -2.73 -33.90 -61.32
C GLN A 59 -2.56 -33.41 -59.87
N ILE A 60 -2.34 -34.32 -58.92
CA ILE A 60 -2.05 -33.97 -57.53
C ILE A 60 -0.55 -34.02 -57.35
N ASN A 61 0.05 -32.92 -56.88
CA ASN A 61 1.49 -32.71 -56.78
C ASN A 61 2.21 -32.85 -58.13
N ASP A 62 1.61 -32.31 -59.20
CA ASP A 62 2.18 -32.31 -60.56
C ASP A 62 2.97 -31.03 -60.90
N ASP A 63 3.17 -30.16 -59.91
CA ASP A 63 3.86 -28.86 -60.02
C ASP A 63 3.07 -27.85 -60.88
N TYR A 64 1.76 -28.03 -60.99
CA TYR A 64 0.87 -27.09 -61.67
C TYR A 64 -0.39 -26.80 -60.84
N CYS A 65 -0.68 -25.51 -60.63
CA CYS A 65 -1.83 -25.10 -59.83
C CYS A 65 -3.14 -25.14 -60.63
N ASP A 66 -3.83 -26.27 -60.56
CA ASP A 66 -5.14 -26.53 -61.12
C ASP A 66 -6.30 -26.11 -60.21
N CYS A 67 -6.23 -26.37 -58.90
CA CYS A 67 -7.32 -26.01 -57.98
C CYS A 67 -7.18 -24.54 -57.55
N PRO A 68 -8.26 -23.71 -57.62
CA PRO A 68 -8.21 -22.34 -57.14
C PRO A 68 -7.85 -22.19 -55.65
N ASP A 69 -8.15 -23.22 -54.85
CA ASP A 69 -7.83 -23.32 -53.43
C ASP A 69 -6.46 -23.93 -53.13
N GLY A 70 -5.74 -24.40 -54.16
CA GLY A 70 -4.40 -24.99 -54.06
C GLY A 70 -4.35 -26.33 -53.33
N SER A 71 -5.48 -27.04 -53.24
CA SER A 71 -5.56 -28.35 -52.58
C SER A 71 -4.99 -29.49 -53.43
N ASP A 72 -4.75 -29.28 -54.71
CA ASP A 72 -4.07 -30.18 -55.63
C ASP A 72 -2.56 -30.25 -55.43
N GLU A 73 -1.93 -29.18 -54.91
CA GLU A 73 -0.48 -29.09 -54.75
C GLU A 73 -0.02 -29.01 -53.27
N PRO A 74 -0.42 -29.94 -52.37
CA PRO A 74 0.02 -29.93 -50.98
C PRO A 74 1.51 -30.26 -50.80
N GLY A 75 2.16 -30.84 -51.80
CA GLY A 75 3.52 -31.38 -51.78
C GLY A 75 4.53 -30.66 -52.68
N THR A 76 4.13 -29.57 -53.34
CA THR A 76 4.97 -28.74 -54.23
C THR A 76 4.81 -27.25 -53.93
N SER A 77 5.53 -26.37 -54.65
CA SER A 77 5.48 -24.91 -54.52
C SER A 77 4.56 -24.21 -55.54
N ALA A 78 3.82 -24.96 -56.36
CA ALA A 78 3.10 -24.43 -57.53
C ALA A 78 1.92 -23.50 -57.20
N CYS A 79 1.27 -23.69 -56.04
CA CYS A 79 0.14 -22.87 -55.61
C CYS A 79 0.53 -21.86 -54.53
N SER A 80 0.39 -20.56 -54.85
CA SER A 80 0.73 -19.46 -53.92
C SER A 80 -0.03 -19.43 -52.58
N ASN A 81 -1.21 -20.06 -52.52
CA ASN A 81 -2.06 -20.24 -51.34
C ASN A 81 -1.92 -21.62 -50.69
N GLY A 82 -1.07 -22.49 -51.24
CA GLY A 82 -0.83 -23.85 -50.78
C GLY A 82 -0.14 -23.90 -49.42
N LYS A 83 -0.34 -25.01 -48.72
CA LYS A 83 0.31 -25.31 -47.44
C LYS A 83 0.85 -26.73 -47.47
N PHE A 84 2.04 -26.90 -46.94
CA PHE A 84 2.73 -28.18 -46.84
C PHE A 84 2.78 -28.65 -45.38
N PHE A 85 2.42 -29.90 -45.13
CA PHE A 85 2.51 -30.51 -43.80
C PHE A 85 3.86 -31.19 -43.58
N CYS A 86 4.67 -30.64 -42.67
CA CYS A 86 5.83 -31.33 -42.11
C CYS A 86 5.37 -32.31 -41.02
N LYS A 87 5.64 -33.61 -41.21
CA LYS A 87 5.31 -34.62 -40.20
C LYS A 87 6.19 -34.46 -38.96
N ASN A 88 7.48 -34.18 -39.16
CA ASN A 88 8.48 -33.98 -38.10
C ASN A 88 8.46 -35.13 -37.09
N ASP A 89 8.66 -36.37 -37.53
CA ASP A 89 8.62 -37.54 -36.65
C ASP A 89 9.55 -37.38 -35.43
N GLY A 90 9.00 -37.53 -34.22
CA GLY A 90 9.70 -37.29 -32.96
C GLY A 90 9.75 -35.82 -32.50
N TYR A 91 9.17 -34.89 -33.25
CA TYR A 91 8.99 -33.48 -32.91
C TYR A 91 7.56 -32.98 -33.24
N ILE A 92 7.29 -31.68 -33.09
CA ILE A 92 5.98 -31.08 -33.32
C ILE A 92 5.74 -30.95 -34.83
N SER A 93 4.69 -31.60 -35.34
CA SER A 93 4.25 -31.45 -36.73
C SER A 93 3.77 -30.03 -36.99
N LYS A 94 4.08 -29.46 -38.16
CA LYS A 94 3.76 -28.06 -38.50
C LYS A 94 3.38 -27.92 -39.97
N TYR A 95 2.63 -26.88 -40.29
CA TYR A 95 2.40 -26.45 -41.66
C TYR A 95 3.36 -25.33 -42.05
N ILE A 96 3.92 -25.42 -43.25
CA ILE A 96 4.72 -24.36 -43.87
C ILE A 96 4.03 -23.86 -45.14
N PRO A 97 4.30 -22.62 -45.57
CA PRO A 97 3.83 -22.11 -46.86
C PRO A 97 4.39 -22.94 -48.02
N SER A 98 3.60 -23.14 -49.07
CA SER A 98 4.02 -23.87 -50.29
C SER A 98 5.28 -23.26 -50.96
N ASN A 99 5.48 -21.94 -50.84
CA ASN A 99 6.70 -21.26 -51.32
C ASN A 99 8.01 -21.69 -50.64
N TRP A 100 7.95 -22.43 -49.53
CA TRP A 100 9.11 -22.96 -48.80
C TRP A 100 9.35 -24.44 -49.10
N VAL A 101 8.63 -25.01 -50.08
CA VAL A 101 8.80 -26.39 -50.52
C VAL A 101 9.75 -26.39 -51.70
N ASP A 102 10.81 -27.21 -51.63
CA ASP A 102 11.85 -27.33 -52.66
C ASP A 102 12.55 -25.98 -52.98
N ASP A 103 12.71 -25.11 -51.97
CA ASP A 103 13.33 -23.78 -52.07
C ASP A 103 14.84 -23.78 -51.75
N THR A 104 15.43 -24.97 -51.55
CA THR A 104 16.82 -25.25 -51.16
C THR A 104 17.17 -24.94 -49.71
N LYS A 105 16.18 -24.65 -48.86
CA LYS A 105 16.36 -24.41 -47.43
C LYS A 105 15.53 -25.40 -46.61
N CYS A 106 16.19 -26.14 -45.74
CA CYS A 106 15.51 -27.08 -44.85
C CYS A 106 14.70 -26.34 -43.76
N ASP A 107 13.39 -26.27 -43.92
CA ASP A 107 12.43 -25.68 -42.99
C ASP A 107 11.70 -26.75 -42.17
N CYS A 108 11.45 -27.95 -42.70
CA CYS A 108 11.03 -29.10 -41.87
C CYS A 108 12.25 -29.72 -41.16
N CYS A 109 12.12 -30.08 -39.88
CA CYS A 109 13.25 -30.68 -39.15
C CYS A 109 13.56 -32.10 -39.66
N ASP A 110 12.60 -32.75 -40.31
CA ASP A 110 12.77 -34.07 -40.93
C ASP A 110 13.27 -33.96 -42.38
N GLY A 111 13.32 -32.75 -42.95
CA GLY A 111 13.72 -32.50 -44.32
C GLY A 111 12.70 -32.90 -45.37
N SER A 112 11.44 -33.14 -44.99
CA SER A 112 10.39 -33.60 -45.92
C SER A 112 9.98 -32.58 -46.98
N ASP A 113 10.27 -31.31 -46.74
CA ASP A 113 10.09 -30.16 -47.62
C ASP A 113 11.06 -30.11 -48.79
N GLU A 114 12.23 -30.73 -48.69
CA GLU A 114 13.26 -30.70 -49.74
C GLU A 114 13.43 -32.08 -50.39
N SER A 115 13.04 -32.17 -51.66
CA SER A 115 13.22 -33.35 -52.52
C SER A 115 14.48 -33.24 -53.38
N LEU A 116 14.91 -32.01 -53.68
CA LEU A 116 16.07 -31.72 -54.53
C LEU A 116 17.40 -31.82 -53.77
N ILE A 117 17.39 -31.58 -52.46
CA ILE A 117 18.57 -31.65 -51.60
C ILE A 117 18.31 -32.58 -50.40
N LYS A 118 19.40 -33.12 -49.82
CA LYS A 118 19.32 -33.98 -48.64
C LYS A 118 19.54 -33.18 -47.36
N CYS A 119 18.47 -32.95 -46.60
CA CYS A 119 18.52 -32.32 -45.29
C CYS A 119 18.96 -33.30 -44.18
N GLU A 120 19.68 -32.80 -43.18
CA GLU A 120 19.96 -33.54 -41.93
C GLU A 120 18.71 -33.50 -41.05
N ASN A 121 18.30 -34.64 -40.48
CA ASN A 121 17.18 -34.66 -39.55
C ASN A 121 17.58 -34.05 -38.18
N THR A 122 17.04 -32.89 -37.86
CA THR A 122 17.27 -32.16 -36.60
C THR A 122 16.16 -32.35 -35.57
N CYS A 123 15.09 -33.09 -35.89
CA CYS A 123 13.90 -33.21 -35.05
C CYS A 123 14.21 -33.67 -33.62
N LYS A 124 15.13 -34.63 -33.45
CA LYS A 124 15.53 -35.10 -32.11
C LYS A 124 16.17 -33.99 -31.28
N LYS A 125 17.08 -33.20 -31.87
CA LYS A 125 17.76 -32.09 -31.19
C LYS A 125 16.75 -31.00 -30.81
N GLU A 126 15.84 -30.67 -31.73
CA GLU A 126 14.77 -29.69 -31.50
C GLU A 126 13.77 -30.16 -30.43
N ALA A 127 13.43 -31.45 -30.40
CA ALA A 127 12.59 -32.04 -29.37
C ALA A 127 13.25 -32.02 -27.98
N GLU A 128 14.55 -32.31 -27.88
CA GLU A 128 15.30 -32.20 -26.63
C GLU A 128 15.33 -30.75 -26.12
N VAL A 129 15.58 -29.78 -27.00
CA VAL A 129 15.54 -28.34 -26.66
C VAL A 129 14.14 -27.92 -26.21
N TYR A 130 13.09 -28.37 -26.90
CA TYR A 130 11.70 -28.11 -26.51
C TYR A 130 11.37 -28.69 -25.13
N LYS A 131 11.73 -29.96 -24.87
CA LYS A 131 11.54 -30.60 -23.56
C LYS A 131 12.28 -29.85 -22.45
N GLN A 132 13.51 -29.39 -22.71
CA GLN A 132 14.26 -28.57 -21.76
C GLN A 132 13.61 -27.21 -21.51
N SER A 133 13.09 -26.55 -22.55
CA SER A 133 12.37 -25.28 -22.40
C SER A 133 11.07 -25.45 -21.61
N LEU A 134 10.31 -26.51 -21.90
CA LEU A 134 9.07 -26.85 -21.23
C LEU A 134 9.28 -27.16 -19.75
N THR A 135 10.27 -27.99 -19.43
CA THR A 135 10.62 -28.32 -18.04
C THR A 135 11.08 -27.10 -17.28
N LYS A 136 11.91 -26.23 -17.87
CA LYS A 136 12.32 -24.95 -17.26
C LYS A 136 11.13 -24.03 -17.01
N HIS A 137 10.22 -23.89 -17.98
CA HIS A 137 9.01 -23.07 -17.83
C HIS A 137 8.12 -23.59 -16.70
N ASN A 138 7.81 -24.89 -16.68
CA ASN A 138 6.99 -25.50 -15.65
C ASN A 138 7.66 -25.46 -14.26
N GLN A 139 8.99 -25.59 -14.19
CA GLN A 139 9.75 -25.40 -12.95
C GLN A 139 9.64 -23.96 -12.44
N LEU A 140 9.80 -22.97 -13.32
CA LEU A 140 9.64 -21.56 -12.97
C LEU A 140 8.24 -21.26 -12.44
N VAL A 141 7.19 -21.78 -13.09
CA VAL A 141 5.80 -21.63 -12.62
C VAL A 141 5.63 -22.28 -11.25
N ASN A 142 6.13 -23.51 -11.06
CA ASN A 142 6.03 -24.22 -9.79
C ASN A 142 6.76 -23.50 -8.64
N ASP A 143 7.95 -22.99 -8.89
CA ASP A 143 8.73 -22.27 -7.88
C ASP A 143 8.11 -20.90 -7.57
N GLY A 144 7.58 -20.20 -8.58
CA GLY A 144 6.78 -18.99 -8.38
C GLY A 144 5.51 -19.24 -7.58
N LEU A 145 4.81 -20.36 -7.81
CA LEU A 145 3.62 -20.75 -7.05
C LEU A 145 3.93 -21.03 -5.57
N LYS A 146 5.04 -21.71 -5.25
CA LYS A 146 5.45 -21.91 -3.85
C LYS A 146 5.62 -20.58 -3.11
N ILE A 147 6.33 -19.64 -3.73
CA ILE A 147 6.56 -18.30 -3.15
C ILE A 147 5.22 -17.54 -3.02
N ARG A 148 4.36 -17.65 -4.03
CA ARG A 148 3.02 -17.06 -4.01
C ARG A 148 2.18 -17.60 -2.85
N ASP A 149 2.21 -18.91 -2.61
CA ASP A 149 1.48 -19.54 -1.51
C ASP A 149 2.00 -19.06 -0.14
N ASP A 150 3.32 -18.88 0.02
CA ASP A 150 3.91 -18.29 1.21
C ASP A 150 3.44 -16.84 1.42
N TRP A 151 3.32 -16.06 0.35
CA TRP A 151 2.81 -14.68 0.40
C TRP A 151 1.32 -14.61 0.73
N ILE A 152 0.52 -15.55 0.21
CA ILE A 152 -0.90 -15.69 0.58
C ILE A 152 -1.02 -16.01 2.08
N ALA A 153 -0.19 -16.93 2.58
CA ALA A 153 -0.17 -17.28 4.00
C ALA A 153 0.20 -16.08 4.88
N GLN A 154 1.22 -15.31 4.51
CA GLN A 154 1.60 -14.08 5.22
C GLN A 154 0.49 -13.03 5.18
N SER A 155 -0.14 -12.83 4.02
CA SER A 155 -1.28 -11.92 3.87
C SER A 155 -2.46 -12.30 4.78
N ALA A 156 -2.75 -13.59 4.92
CA ALA A 156 -3.79 -14.09 5.82
C ALA A 156 -3.46 -13.80 7.30
N VAL A 157 -2.19 -13.90 7.70
CA VAL A 157 -1.74 -13.52 9.05
C VAL A 157 -1.95 -12.02 9.29
N MET A 158 -1.53 -11.16 8.36
CA MET A 158 -1.74 -9.71 8.48
C MET A 158 -3.23 -9.36 8.55
N LYS A 159 -4.08 -10.00 7.73
CA LYS A 159 -5.54 -9.79 7.82
C LYS A 159 -6.09 -10.12 9.21
N LYS A 160 -5.60 -11.21 9.83
CA LYS A 160 -6.00 -11.59 11.19
C LYS A 160 -5.50 -10.59 12.24
N GLU A 161 -4.30 -10.04 12.06
CA GLU A 161 -3.75 -9.00 12.93
C GLU A 161 -4.51 -7.67 12.81
N THR A 162 -4.77 -7.20 11.58
CA THR A 162 -5.61 -6.02 11.33
C THR A 162 -6.99 -6.21 11.94
N LYS A 163 -7.59 -7.40 11.81
CA LYS A 163 -8.87 -7.71 12.46
C LYS A 163 -8.79 -7.64 13.98
N ARG A 164 -7.73 -8.18 14.60
CA ARG A 164 -7.52 -8.07 16.05
C ARG A 164 -7.38 -6.61 16.50
N LYS A 165 -6.68 -5.78 15.73
CA LYS A 165 -6.58 -4.33 15.99
C LYS A 165 -7.95 -3.66 15.89
N TYR A 166 -8.70 -3.97 14.83
CA TYR A 166 -10.07 -3.47 14.65
C TYR A 166 -10.98 -3.86 15.82
N ASP A 167 -10.94 -5.11 16.26
CA ASP A 167 -11.73 -5.59 17.40
C ASP A 167 -11.30 -4.87 18.69
N SER A 168 -9.99 -4.66 18.92
CA SER A 168 -9.47 -3.93 20.07
C SER A 168 -9.88 -2.45 20.06
N VAL A 169 -9.80 -1.77 18.92
CA VAL A 169 -10.22 -0.36 18.76
C VAL A 169 -11.73 -0.26 18.98
N SER A 170 -12.51 -1.20 18.45
CA SER A 170 -13.96 -1.23 18.65
C SER A 170 -14.34 -1.38 20.12
N VAL A 171 -13.60 -2.18 20.91
CA VAL A 171 -13.80 -2.27 22.36
C VAL A 171 -13.48 -0.94 23.05
N LYS A 172 -12.35 -0.29 22.71
CA LYS A 172 -11.97 1.01 23.28
C LYS A 172 -13.01 2.09 23.00
N ILE A 173 -13.54 2.14 21.77
CA ILE A 173 -14.63 3.04 21.40
C ILE A 173 -15.82 2.82 22.34
N THR A 174 -16.27 1.58 22.54
CA THR A 174 -17.41 1.31 23.44
C THR A 174 -17.14 1.64 24.91
N GLU A 175 -15.89 1.56 25.36
CA GLU A 175 -15.47 1.92 26.72
C GLU A 175 -15.49 3.44 26.91
N ILE A 176 -14.92 4.19 25.97
CA ILE A 176 -14.90 5.66 26.01
C ILE A 176 -16.29 6.24 25.78
N GLU A 177 -17.12 5.66 24.92
CA GLU A 177 -18.54 6.04 24.78
C GLU A 177 -19.31 5.90 26.09
N LYS A 178 -19.04 4.83 26.87
CA LYS A 178 -19.63 4.68 28.22
C LYS A 178 -19.13 5.76 29.17
N LEU A 179 -17.82 6.00 29.21
CA LEU A 179 -17.21 7.02 30.06
C LEU A 179 -17.76 8.41 29.74
N LYS A 180 -17.83 8.76 28.44
CA LYS A 180 -18.43 10.00 27.95
C LYS A 180 -19.87 10.15 28.47
N LYS A 181 -20.69 9.12 28.35
CA LYS A 181 -22.07 9.14 28.84
C LYS A 181 -22.15 9.30 30.36
N GLU A 182 -21.25 8.69 31.11
CA GLU A 182 -21.15 8.87 32.57
C GLU A 182 -20.79 10.33 32.91
N LEU A 183 -19.78 10.90 32.24
CA LEU A 183 -19.39 12.30 32.39
C LEU A 183 -20.53 13.26 32.03
N GLU A 184 -21.22 13.07 30.90
CA GLU A 184 -22.38 13.87 30.51
C GLU A 184 -23.49 13.83 31.57
N ASN A 185 -23.78 12.64 32.13
CA ASN A 185 -24.73 12.51 33.23
C ASN A 185 -24.27 13.29 34.47
N THR A 186 -22.98 13.23 34.84
CA THR A 186 -22.46 14.02 35.98
C THR A 186 -22.61 15.52 35.74
N VAL A 187 -22.28 16.02 34.54
CA VAL A 187 -22.50 17.42 34.16
C VAL A 187 -23.97 17.81 34.28
N GLN A 188 -24.88 16.93 33.85
CA GLN A 188 -26.31 17.20 33.92
C GLN A 188 -26.85 17.19 35.35
N THR A 189 -26.35 16.30 36.22
CA THR A 189 -26.70 16.31 37.65
C THR A 189 -26.19 17.57 38.35
N LEU A 190 -25.00 18.05 38.01
CA LEU A 190 -24.45 19.29 38.55
C LEU A 190 -25.24 20.53 38.08
N LYS A 191 -25.75 20.52 36.83
CA LYS A 191 -26.59 21.60 36.28
C LYS A 191 -28.02 21.61 36.85
N GLN A 192 -28.51 20.50 37.40
CA GLN A 192 -29.87 20.36 37.92
C GLN A 192 -30.00 20.57 39.43
N SER A 193 -28.90 20.79 40.16
CA SER A 193 -28.94 21.26 41.56
C SER A 193 -29.44 22.71 41.59
N PRO A 194 -30.65 23.00 42.12
CA PRO A 194 -31.20 24.35 42.09
C PRO A 194 -30.76 25.16 43.33
N GLU A 195 -30.28 26.37 43.08
CA GLU A 195 -30.41 27.57 43.93
C GLU A 195 -29.51 27.76 45.19
N SER A 196 -28.53 26.91 45.53
CA SER A 196 -27.64 27.19 46.69
C SER A 196 -26.22 27.70 46.37
N ASP A 197 -25.71 27.48 45.16
CA ASP A 197 -24.24 27.40 45.00
C ASP A 197 -23.52 28.64 44.49
N SER A 198 -24.20 29.67 43.95
CA SER A 198 -23.48 30.92 43.64
C SER A 198 -22.97 31.63 44.90
N ARG A 199 -23.51 31.31 46.08
CA ARG A 199 -23.00 31.79 47.39
C ARG A 199 -21.88 30.91 47.95
N PHE A 200 -21.97 29.58 47.76
CA PHE A 200 -20.98 28.63 48.29
C PHE A 200 -19.70 28.60 47.46
N VAL A 201 -19.81 28.65 46.13
CA VAL A 201 -18.66 28.73 45.21
C VAL A 201 -17.89 30.03 45.44
N LEU A 202 -18.59 31.18 45.46
CA LEU A 202 -17.92 32.47 45.74
C LEU A 202 -17.28 32.51 47.12
N SER A 203 -17.90 31.90 48.14
CA SER A 203 -17.30 31.86 49.49
C SER A 203 -16.08 30.96 49.56
N THR A 204 -16.06 29.87 48.78
CA THR A 204 -14.92 28.93 48.75
C THR A 204 -13.76 29.55 47.99
N ASP A 205 -14.03 30.18 46.84
CA ASP A 205 -13.02 30.87 46.04
C ASP A 205 -12.41 32.07 46.80
N LEU A 206 -13.22 32.79 47.59
CA LEU A 206 -12.74 33.88 48.46
C LEU A 206 -11.86 33.37 49.62
N GLU A 207 -12.15 32.20 50.17
CA GLU A 207 -11.36 31.58 51.22
C GLU A 207 -10.02 31.06 50.66
N GLU A 208 -10.02 30.55 49.43
CA GLU A 208 -8.82 30.08 48.73
C GLU A 208 -7.88 31.25 48.36
N ILE A 209 -8.42 32.32 47.76
CA ILE A 209 -7.66 33.54 47.47
C ILE A 209 -7.08 34.14 48.75
N LYS A 210 -7.83 34.10 49.86
CA LYS A 210 -7.35 34.55 51.17
C LYS A 210 -6.15 33.72 51.63
N ASN A 211 -6.21 32.40 51.51
CA ASN A 211 -5.11 31.51 51.92
C ASN A 211 -3.86 31.70 51.04
N ASP A 212 -4.03 31.83 49.72
CA ASP A 212 -2.93 32.09 48.80
C ASP A 212 -2.24 33.43 49.08
N LEU A 213 -3.03 34.45 49.39
CA LEU A 213 -2.52 35.77 49.74
C LEU A 213 -1.75 35.75 51.07
N PHE A 214 -2.18 34.94 52.04
CA PHE A 214 -1.44 34.72 53.29
C PHE A 214 -0.12 34.00 53.04
N ASN A 215 -0.13 32.91 52.26
CA ASN A 215 1.08 32.16 51.90
C ASN A 215 2.12 33.05 51.20
N LEU A 216 1.70 33.86 50.22
CA LEU A 216 2.59 34.80 49.53
C LEU A 216 3.17 35.87 50.47
N LEU A 217 2.40 36.29 51.47
CA LEU A 217 2.86 37.28 52.44
C LEU A 217 3.87 36.68 53.42
N ASP A 218 3.65 35.43 53.83
CA ASP A 218 4.59 34.67 54.65
C ASP A 218 5.90 34.40 53.90
N GLU A 219 5.84 34.00 52.62
CA GLU A 219 7.02 33.88 51.77
C GLU A 219 7.79 35.20 51.70
N ARG A 220 7.09 36.32 51.49
CA ARG A 220 7.70 37.65 51.47
C ARG A 220 8.36 38.00 52.81
N ASN A 221 7.77 37.60 53.94
CA ASN A 221 8.38 37.81 55.25
C ASN A 221 9.66 36.98 55.41
N GLU A 222 9.63 35.70 55.02
CA GLU A 222 10.80 34.83 55.05
C GLU A 222 11.94 35.40 54.19
N TYR A 223 11.64 35.86 52.97
CA TYR A 223 12.64 36.51 52.12
C TYR A 223 13.22 37.78 52.75
N ASN A 224 12.42 38.56 53.48
CA ASN A 224 12.94 39.74 54.19
C ASN A 224 13.84 39.37 55.37
N GLU A 225 13.52 38.32 56.12
CA GLU A 225 14.38 37.84 57.21
C GLU A 225 15.70 37.29 56.66
N ARG A 226 15.65 36.51 55.58
CA ARG A 226 16.84 36.02 54.88
C ARG A 226 17.70 37.17 54.34
N LEU A 227 17.07 38.18 53.75
CA LEU A 227 17.76 39.39 53.32
C LEU A 227 18.44 40.05 54.52
N SER A 228 17.71 40.32 55.61
CA SER A 228 18.29 40.94 56.81
C SER A 228 19.46 40.13 57.41
N ALA A 229 19.38 38.79 57.39
CA ALA A 229 20.48 37.94 57.82
C ALA A 229 21.71 38.06 56.90
N LEU A 230 21.51 38.16 55.58
CA LEU A 230 22.58 38.44 54.63
C LEU A 230 23.15 39.85 54.85
N GLU A 231 22.32 40.87 55.07
CA GLU A 231 22.77 42.23 55.39
C GLU A 231 23.67 42.23 56.64
N ASN A 232 23.29 41.49 57.69
CA ASN A 232 24.08 41.35 58.92
C ASN A 232 25.41 40.61 58.70
N LEU A 233 25.43 39.54 57.89
CA LEU A 233 26.67 38.82 57.54
C LEU A 233 27.61 39.69 56.73
N LEU A 234 27.09 40.47 55.79
CA LEU A 234 27.87 41.44 55.01
C LEU A 234 28.42 42.56 55.90
N ASP A 235 27.63 43.05 56.85
CA ASP A 235 28.09 44.03 57.86
C ASP A 235 29.19 43.43 58.77
N GLU A 236 29.09 42.15 59.17
CA GLU A 236 30.12 41.45 59.95
C GLU A 236 31.43 41.27 59.17
N ILE A 237 31.34 40.91 57.88
CA ILE A 237 32.50 40.82 56.98
C ILE A 237 33.17 42.19 56.79
N SER A 238 32.37 43.26 56.65
CA SER A 238 32.88 44.63 56.57
C SER A 238 33.70 45.01 57.82
N LEU A 239 33.19 44.66 59.00
CA LEU A 239 33.84 44.94 60.29
C LEU A 239 35.14 44.14 60.50
N GLN A 240 35.22 42.91 60.00
CA GLN A 240 36.46 42.11 60.05
C GLN A 240 37.52 42.60 59.06
N TYR A 241 37.12 43.18 57.92
CA TYR A 241 38.03 43.68 56.89
C TYR A 241 38.91 44.86 57.37
N GLU A 242 38.45 45.67 58.34
CA GLU A 242 39.27 46.73 58.94
C GLU A 242 40.51 46.19 59.69
N THR A 243 40.56 44.89 59.99
CA THR A 243 41.60 44.29 60.83
C THR A 243 42.65 43.45 60.09
N ASP A 244 42.36 42.93 58.89
CA ASP A 244 43.30 42.07 58.14
C ASP A 244 43.40 42.41 56.64
N ASN A 245 44.64 42.42 56.13
CA ASN A 245 45.02 42.84 54.79
C ASN A 245 44.70 41.76 53.73
N PHE A 246 43.45 41.69 53.25
CA PHE A 246 43.01 40.78 52.17
C PHE A 246 42.68 41.50 50.84
N ASP A 247 42.77 40.72 49.75
CA ASP A 247 42.79 41.04 48.31
C ASP A 247 41.78 42.11 47.80
N GLY A 248 42.16 42.83 46.75
CA GLY A 248 41.48 44.02 46.22
C GLY A 248 40.09 43.78 45.61
N THR A 249 39.74 42.53 45.31
CA THR A 249 38.42 42.13 44.81
C THR A 249 37.32 42.15 45.88
N LEU A 250 37.68 41.94 47.15
CA LEU A 250 36.72 41.97 48.26
C LEU A 250 36.31 43.41 48.61
N LYS A 251 37.26 44.35 48.46
CA LYS A 251 37.04 45.78 48.71
C LYS A 251 36.01 46.39 47.75
N GLU A 252 36.10 46.05 46.46
CA GLU A 252 35.17 46.55 45.45
C GLU A 252 33.73 46.06 45.68
N ALA A 253 33.58 44.84 46.20
CA ALA A 253 32.28 44.29 46.61
C ALA A 253 31.72 44.94 47.90
N LEU A 254 32.59 45.29 48.86
CA LEU A 254 32.21 46.01 50.09
C LEU A 254 31.84 47.47 49.82
N ASP A 255 32.60 48.18 48.99
CA ASP A 255 32.30 49.55 48.57
C ASP A 255 30.95 49.58 47.82
N SER A 256 30.69 48.57 46.96
CA SER A 256 29.39 48.40 46.28
C SER A 256 28.23 48.12 47.24
N TRP A 257 28.48 47.40 48.34
CA TRP A 257 27.49 47.14 49.39
C TRP A 257 27.17 48.41 50.21
N GLU A 258 28.18 49.19 50.60
CA GLU A 258 27.98 50.47 51.27
C GLU A 258 27.22 51.47 50.39
N ASP A 259 27.53 51.52 49.09
CA ASP A 259 26.80 52.32 48.12
C ASP A 259 25.33 51.91 48.03
N LEU A 260 25.02 50.60 48.00
CA LEU A 260 23.64 50.10 48.00
C LEU A 260 22.90 50.43 49.31
N LYS A 261 23.56 50.37 50.46
CA LYS A 261 23.00 50.72 51.78
C LYS A 261 22.69 52.22 51.88
N SER A 262 23.51 53.06 51.26
CA SER A 262 23.34 54.52 51.24
C SER A 262 22.19 54.99 50.34
N GLN A 263 21.76 54.15 49.40
CA GLN A 263 20.55 54.40 48.61
C GLN A 263 19.34 54.31 49.52
N ASN A 264 18.73 55.46 49.79
CA ASN A 264 17.58 55.62 50.67
C ASN A 264 16.30 55.08 50.00
N ILE A 265 16.24 53.76 49.80
CA ILE A 265 15.06 53.06 49.32
C ILE A 265 14.04 53.13 50.45
N LYS A 266 13.10 54.07 50.34
CA LYS A 266 11.97 54.20 51.28
C LYS A 266 11.24 52.85 51.33
N ARG A 267 11.48 52.02 52.35
CA ARG A 267 10.61 50.89 52.70
C ARG A 267 9.26 51.48 53.09
N LYS A 268 8.42 51.69 52.08
CA LYS A 268 7.05 52.15 52.28
C LYS A 268 6.27 50.95 52.78
N VAL A 269 5.78 51.10 54.00
CA VAL A 269 4.72 50.32 54.66
C VAL A 269 5.22 49.19 55.58
N SER A 270 4.77 49.26 56.84
CA SER A 270 4.91 48.22 57.86
C SER A 270 3.96 47.05 57.57
N SER A 271 4.47 45.82 57.65
CA SER A 271 3.74 44.58 57.33
C SER A 271 2.48 44.38 58.17
N GLU A 272 2.50 44.78 59.45
CA GLU A 272 1.35 44.71 60.37
C GLU A 272 0.18 45.57 59.90
N LYS A 273 0.46 46.75 59.32
CA LYS A 273 -0.59 47.64 58.84
C LYS A 273 -1.28 47.07 57.60
N ILE A 274 -0.51 46.44 56.71
CA ILE A 274 -1.06 45.74 55.54
C ILE A 274 -1.93 44.58 55.99
N HIS A 275 -1.47 43.77 56.95
CA HIS A 275 -2.22 42.65 57.50
C HIS A 275 -3.59 43.07 58.05
N ASN A 276 -3.61 44.10 58.90
CA ASN A 276 -4.85 44.60 59.52
C ASN A 276 -5.81 45.25 58.50
N ASP A 277 -5.30 46.00 57.52
CA ASP A 277 -6.12 46.65 56.49
C ASP A 277 -6.72 45.61 55.51
N LEU A 278 -5.99 44.53 55.23
CA LEU A 278 -6.44 43.43 54.38
C LEU A 278 -7.49 42.57 55.08
N GLU A 279 -7.27 42.24 56.36
CA GLU A 279 -8.23 41.51 57.20
C GLU A 279 -9.53 42.31 57.39
N SER A 280 -9.42 43.63 57.58
CA SER A 280 -10.57 44.54 57.63
C SER A 280 -11.34 44.59 56.31
N SER A 281 -10.64 44.59 55.17
CA SER A 281 -11.27 44.61 53.85
C SER A 281 -11.95 43.28 53.52
N LEU A 282 -11.34 42.15 53.87
CA LEU A 282 -11.90 40.81 53.70
C LEU A 282 -13.13 40.57 54.59
N THR A 283 -13.07 41.00 55.85
CA THR A 283 -14.24 40.93 56.75
C THR A 283 -15.38 41.81 56.25
N HIS A 284 -15.09 42.98 55.68
CA HIS A 284 -16.09 43.86 55.07
C HIS A 284 -16.75 43.23 53.83
N LEU A 285 -15.96 42.61 52.94
CA LEU A 285 -16.48 41.90 51.76
C LEU A 285 -17.32 40.67 52.15
N SER A 286 -16.87 39.91 53.16
CA SER A 286 -17.63 38.76 53.68
C SER A 286 -18.98 39.16 54.30
N ARG A 287 -19.08 40.37 54.85
CA ARG A 287 -20.32 40.94 55.41
C ARG A 287 -21.27 41.39 54.30
N ILE A 288 -20.77 42.08 53.27
CA ILE A 288 -21.55 42.50 52.10
C ILE A 288 -22.16 41.27 51.39
N ALA A 289 -21.37 40.20 51.24
CA ALA A 289 -21.85 38.95 50.65
C ALA A 289 -22.96 38.26 51.47
N LYS A 290 -23.05 38.53 52.78
CA LYS A 290 -24.04 37.92 53.69
C LYS A 290 -25.35 38.71 53.81
N GLU A 291 -25.35 40.03 53.61
CA GLU A 291 -26.50 40.87 54.04
C GLU A 291 -27.55 41.24 52.98
N GLU A 292 -27.37 41.05 51.67
CA GLU A 292 -28.34 41.64 50.71
C GLU A 292 -29.01 40.67 49.73
N ALA A 293 -30.24 40.26 50.07
CA ALA A 293 -31.15 39.47 49.25
C ALA A 293 -32.18 40.32 48.46
N THR A 294 -32.08 41.65 48.42
CA THR A 294 -33.18 42.51 47.92
C THR A 294 -32.84 43.50 46.82
N TYR A 295 -31.62 43.51 46.26
CA TYR A 295 -31.20 44.56 45.33
C TYR A 295 -30.73 44.07 43.94
N PHE A 296 -31.38 43.04 43.40
CA PHE A 296 -31.03 42.44 42.10
C PHE A 296 -31.26 43.35 40.88
N SER A 297 -31.93 44.51 41.03
CA SER A 297 -32.06 45.51 39.96
C SER A 297 -30.89 46.50 39.87
N PHE A 298 -30.04 46.58 40.90
CA PHE A 298 -28.93 47.53 40.96
C PHE A 298 -27.64 46.97 40.36
N PHE A 299 -27.42 45.65 40.43
CA PHE A 299 -26.21 45.01 39.88
C PHE A 299 -26.06 45.13 38.35
N LYS A 300 -27.17 45.25 37.60
CA LYS A 300 -27.12 45.54 36.16
C LYS A 300 -26.60 46.95 35.85
N LYS A 301 -26.60 47.85 36.84
CA LYS A 301 -26.10 49.22 36.74
C LYS A 301 -24.68 49.38 37.29
N ILE A 302 -24.26 48.49 38.20
CA ILE A 302 -22.93 48.47 38.81
C ILE A 302 -21.88 47.75 37.93
N GLU A 303 -22.26 46.96 36.92
CA GLU A 303 -21.31 46.22 36.08
C GLU A 303 -20.18 47.10 35.51
N LYS A 304 -20.49 48.37 35.18
CA LYS A 304 -19.52 49.39 34.75
C LYS A 304 -18.65 49.96 35.89
N ASP A 305 -19.24 50.21 37.06
CA ASP A 305 -18.55 50.79 38.21
C ASP A 305 -17.63 49.77 38.88
N LEU A 306 -18.01 48.49 38.91
CA LEU A 306 -17.16 47.40 39.39
C LEU A 306 -15.98 47.12 38.46
N THR A 307 -16.13 47.29 37.14
CA THR A 307 -14.98 47.16 36.23
C THR A 307 -13.98 48.28 36.48
N GLU A 308 -14.42 49.52 36.69
CA GLU A 308 -13.52 50.63 37.03
C GLU A 308 -12.83 50.41 38.38
N ILE A 309 -13.56 49.97 39.41
CA ILE A 309 -12.98 49.66 40.72
C ILE A 309 -11.96 48.53 40.59
N TYR A 310 -12.29 47.46 39.85
CA TYR A 310 -11.37 46.35 39.58
C TYR A 310 -10.11 46.82 38.86
N TRP A 311 -10.24 47.63 37.81
CA TRP A 311 -9.08 48.17 37.08
C TRP A 311 -8.26 49.14 37.93
N ASN A 312 -8.88 49.94 38.78
CA ASN A 312 -8.19 50.86 39.70
C ASN A 312 -7.46 50.13 40.83
N VAL A 313 -8.04 49.05 41.36
CA VAL A 313 -7.40 48.17 42.34
C VAL A 313 -6.25 47.41 41.69
N LYS A 314 -6.46 46.81 40.52
CA LYS A 314 -5.41 46.12 39.76
C LYS A 314 -4.24 47.05 39.43
N ARG A 315 -4.53 48.28 38.98
CA ARG A 315 -3.52 49.31 38.70
C ARG A 315 -2.79 49.73 39.97
N SER A 316 -3.51 49.93 41.09
CA SER A 316 -2.89 50.19 42.39
C SER A 316 -1.98 49.04 42.83
N LEU A 317 -2.40 47.79 42.68
CA LEU A 317 -1.60 46.61 43.03
C LEU A 317 -0.34 46.48 42.15
N ILE A 318 -0.40 46.89 40.87
CA ILE A 318 0.78 46.99 40.00
C ILE A 318 1.69 48.15 40.43
N ASP A 319 1.12 49.32 40.74
CA ASP A 319 1.86 50.52 41.18
C ASP A 319 2.50 50.33 42.57
N PHE A 320 1.90 49.50 43.42
CA PHE A 320 2.46 49.06 44.71
C PHE A 320 3.45 47.89 44.58
N GLY A 321 3.68 47.37 43.37
CA GLY A 321 4.62 46.28 43.10
C GLY A 321 4.18 44.90 43.60
N ILE A 322 2.88 44.73 43.91
CA ILE A 322 2.27 43.48 44.39
C ILE A 322 1.92 42.57 43.21
N LEU A 323 1.51 43.13 42.07
CA LEU A 323 1.29 42.41 40.81
C LEU A 323 2.35 42.82 39.77
N SER A 324 2.99 41.84 39.13
CA SER A 324 3.90 42.08 38.00
C SER A 324 3.14 42.65 36.78
N PRO A 325 3.72 43.59 36.00
CA PRO A 325 3.10 44.10 34.78
C PRO A 325 3.06 42.99 33.71
N SER A 326 1.97 42.21 33.71
CA SER A 326 1.53 41.29 32.66
C SER A 326 2.62 40.45 31.97
N ILE A 327 2.82 39.22 32.44
CA ILE A 327 3.29 38.13 31.58
C ILE A 327 2.11 37.71 30.69
N PRO A 328 2.26 37.58 29.36
CA PRO A 328 1.21 37.06 28.48
C PRO A 328 0.73 35.69 28.94
N ALA A 329 -0.56 35.40 28.72
CA ALA A 329 -1.30 34.21 29.17
C ALA A 329 -0.82 32.86 28.58
N THR A 330 0.48 32.56 28.64
CA THR A 330 1.09 31.33 28.10
C THR A 330 1.86 30.51 29.13
N LEU A 331 1.82 30.87 30.42
CA LEU A 331 2.50 30.13 31.50
C LEU A 331 1.60 29.55 32.61
N LEU A 332 0.27 29.67 32.50
CA LEU A 332 -0.69 29.00 33.39
C LEU A 332 -1.10 27.61 32.87
N LYS A 333 -0.12 26.74 32.59
CA LYS A 333 -0.38 25.32 32.28
C LYS A 333 0.03 24.35 33.39
N THR A 334 0.44 24.84 34.56
CA THR A 334 0.84 23.98 35.68
C THR A 334 0.45 24.62 37.01
N ALA A 335 -0.84 24.61 37.32
CA ALA A 335 -1.33 24.79 38.69
C ALA A 335 -2.64 24.01 38.82
N GLU A 336 -2.59 22.92 39.58
CA GLU A 336 -3.69 22.00 39.84
C GLU A 336 -4.80 22.71 40.63
N GLY A 337 -5.72 23.39 39.95
CA GLY A 337 -6.75 24.18 40.64
C GLY A 337 -7.95 24.60 39.78
N GLY A 338 -8.16 24.00 38.61
CA GLY A 338 -9.39 24.26 37.84
C GLY A 338 -10.62 23.81 38.60
N SER A 339 -11.71 24.59 38.57
CA SER A 339 -12.99 24.24 39.19
C SER A 339 -13.38 22.81 38.80
N TYR A 340 -13.95 22.03 39.73
CA TYR A 340 -14.31 20.63 39.50
C TYR A 340 -15.16 20.43 38.23
N LEU A 341 -16.01 21.41 37.91
CA LEU A 341 -16.84 21.46 36.71
C LEU A 341 -15.99 21.65 35.43
N GLU A 342 -14.97 22.49 35.48
CA GLU A 342 -14.04 22.75 34.37
C GLU A 342 -13.10 21.56 34.12
N ARG A 343 -12.75 20.79 35.17
CA ARG A 343 -12.06 19.49 35.01
C ARG A 343 -12.94 18.49 34.27
N ILE A 344 -14.21 18.34 34.67
CA ILE A 344 -15.15 17.43 33.99
C ILE A 344 -15.39 17.84 32.53
N HIS A 345 -15.48 19.14 32.24
CA HIS A 345 -15.58 19.62 30.86
C HIS A 345 -14.31 19.33 30.06
N SER A 346 -13.12 19.55 30.63
CA SER A 346 -11.86 19.19 29.98
C SER A 346 -11.74 17.69 29.73
N ASP A 347 -12.19 16.85 30.67
CA ASP A 347 -12.19 15.39 30.52
C ASP A 347 -13.19 14.94 29.44
N LEU A 348 -14.33 15.63 29.32
CA LEU A 348 -15.32 15.38 28.27
C LEU A 348 -14.76 15.72 26.89
N ASP A 349 -14.17 16.91 26.74
CA ASP A 349 -13.54 17.34 25.47
C ASP A 349 -12.41 16.37 25.07
N ALA A 350 -11.58 15.95 26.03
CA ALA A 350 -10.52 14.97 25.78
C ALA A 350 -11.07 13.60 25.32
N ALA A 351 -12.18 13.13 25.92
CA ALA A 351 -12.82 11.89 25.51
C ALA A 351 -13.47 11.99 24.11
N GLU A 352 -14.01 13.15 23.74
CA GLU A 352 -14.53 13.41 22.40
C GLU A 352 -13.43 13.39 21.33
N ASP A 353 -12.31 14.07 21.59
CA ASP A 353 -11.13 14.07 20.72
C ASP A 353 -10.57 12.64 20.55
N GLU A 354 -10.49 11.87 21.63
CA GLU A 354 -10.03 10.47 21.58
C GLU A 354 -11.00 9.59 20.75
N LEU A 355 -12.31 9.77 20.92
CA LEU A 355 -13.32 9.06 20.12
C LEU A 355 -13.22 9.39 18.63
N GLU A 356 -13.03 10.66 18.28
CA GLU A 356 -12.88 11.06 16.87
C GLU A 356 -11.65 10.39 16.24
N ASN A 357 -10.53 10.35 16.97
CA ASN A 357 -9.31 9.69 16.51
C ASN A 357 -9.48 8.18 16.38
N LEU A 358 -10.13 7.52 17.35
CA LEU A 358 -10.39 6.08 17.29
C LEU A 358 -11.38 5.72 16.17
N HIS A 359 -12.40 6.54 15.91
CA HIS A 359 -13.31 6.34 14.80
C HIS A 359 -12.60 6.48 13.45
N LYS A 360 -11.70 7.47 13.30
CA LYS A 360 -10.83 7.58 12.12
C LYS A 360 -9.97 6.33 11.94
N GLU A 361 -9.33 5.86 13.00
CA GLU A 361 -8.54 4.63 12.97
C GLU A 361 -9.39 3.41 12.59
N GLN A 362 -10.56 3.25 13.22
CA GLN A 362 -11.50 2.17 12.92
C GLN A 362 -11.95 2.19 11.45
N ALA A 363 -12.24 3.37 10.90
CA ALA A 363 -12.62 3.53 9.50
C ALA A 363 -11.49 3.07 8.56
N THR A 364 -10.25 3.48 8.83
CA THR A 364 -9.09 3.05 8.02
C THR A 364 -8.83 1.54 8.09
N LEU A 365 -8.98 0.94 9.28
CA LEU A 365 -8.84 -0.50 9.48
C LEU A 365 -9.98 -1.27 8.78
N LEU A 366 -11.20 -0.73 8.81
CA LEU A 366 -12.35 -1.33 8.14
C LEU A 366 -12.18 -1.29 6.62
N GLU A 367 -11.74 -0.16 6.07
CA GLU A 367 -11.43 -0.01 4.65
C GLU A 367 -10.36 -1.04 4.23
N ASP A 368 -9.24 -1.13 4.97
CA ASP A 368 -8.22 -2.15 4.72
C ASP A 368 -8.85 -3.56 4.77
N LEU A 369 -9.71 -3.89 5.74
CA LEU A 369 -10.37 -5.20 5.84
C LEU A 369 -11.37 -5.50 4.71
N GLN A 370 -12.06 -4.48 4.21
CA GLN A 370 -13.11 -4.56 3.19
C GLN A 370 -12.58 -4.49 1.75
N GLU A 371 -11.34 -4.09 1.52
CA GLU A 371 -10.76 -4.06 0.17
C GLU A 371 -10.67 -5.48 -0.43
N HIS A 372 -11.68 -5.82 -1.23
CA HIS A 372 -11.74 -7.01 -2.07
C HIS A 372 -11.10 -6.66 -3.42
N HIS A 373 -9.78 -6.56 -3.48
CA HIS A 373 -9.09 -6.49 -4.78
C HIS A 373 -9.18 -7.87 -5.43
N ASN A 374 -10.18 -8.03 -6.29
CA ASN A 374 -10.58 -9.28 -6.95
C ASN A 374 -9.57 -9.84 -7.98
N GLY A 375 -8.31 -9.41 -7.93
CA GLY A 375 -7.31 -9.76 -8.95
C GLY A 375 -6.43 -10.96 -8.59
N TRP A 376 -5.96 -11.03 -7.33
CA TRP A 376 -4.92 -11.99 -6.90
C TRP A 376 -5.13 -12.51 -5.47
N ASP A 377 -6.06 -13.46 -5.25
CA ASP A 377 -6.19 -14.33 -4.05
C ASP A 377 -5.77 -13.74 -2.69
N ASN A 378 -6.18 -12.51 -2.36
CA ASN A 378 -5.80 -11.78 -1.14
C ASN A 378 -4.31 -11.41 -1.00
N LEU A 379 -3.49 -11.44 -2.04
CA LEU A 379 -2.07 -11.03 -2.00
C LEU A 379 -1.84 -9.53 -1.76
N TYR A 380 -2.88 -8.73 -2.01
CA TYR A 380 -2.84 -7.27 -1.91
C TYR A 380 -2.16 -6.76 -0.63
N ARG A 381 -2.56 -7.25 0.56
CA ARG A 381 -2.04 -6.72 1.84
C ARG A 381 -0.55 -6.93 2.02
N PHE A 382 -0.05 -8.08 1.56
CA PHE A 382 1.37 -8.39 1.65
C PHE A 382 2.19 -7.57 0.67
N MET A 383 1.66 -7.36 -0.53
CA MET A 383 2.37 -6.67 -1.59
C MET A 383 2.25 -5.14 -1.52
N LYS A 384 1.22 -4.59 -0.87
CA LYS A 384 1.01 -3.15 -0.76
C LYS A 384 2.26 -2.48 -0.19
N GLY A 385 2.79 -1.50 -0.92
CA GLY A 385 3.99 -0.75 -0.53
C GLY A 385 5.33 -1.44 -0.84
N MET A 386 5.33 -2.66 -1.40
CA MET A 386 6.56 -3.27 -1.91
C MET A 386 7.11 -2.44 -3.08
N LYS A 387 8.42 -2.20 -3.07
CA LYS A 387 9.10 -1.38 -4.08
C LYS A 387 9.94 -2.24 -5.02
N THR A 388 9.86 -1.94 -6.31
CA THR A 388 10.75 -2.49 -7.36
C THR A 388 11.29 -1.35 -8.20
N GLU A 389 12.59 -1.38 -8.49
CA GLU A 389 13.31 -0.28 -9.13
C GLU A 389 14.13 -0.80 -10.32
N LEU A 390 14.13 -0.08 -11.44
CA LEU A 390 14.95 -0.38 -12.61
C LEU A 390 15.41 0.92 -13.29
N LYS A 391 16.69 0.99 -13.61
CA LYS A 391 17.24 2.08 -14.41
C LYS A 391 17.17 1.73 -15.90
N VAL A 392 16.45 2.54 -16.67
CA VAL A 392 16.32 2.39 -18.13
C VAL A 392 16.75 3.70 -18.81
N GLY A 393 17.86 3.65 -19.53
CA GLY A 393 18.51 4.86 -20.05
C GLY A 393 18.98 5.76 -18.91
N ASP A 394 18.53 7.02 -18.92
CA ASP A 394 18.87 8.01 -17.91
C ASP A 394 17.89 8.09 -16.73
N TYR A 395 16.75 7.41 -16.82
CA TYR A 395 15.66 7.50 -15.85
C TYR A 395 15.60 6.28 -14.93
N LEU A 396 15.31 6.50 -13.64
CA LEU A 396 15.01 5.45 -12.67
C LEU A 396 13.50 5.26 -12.54
N TYR A 397 13.00 4.10 -12.94
CA TYR A 397 11.61 3.74 -12.74
C TYR A 397 11.43 3.02 -11.41
N LYS A 398 10.46 3.47 -10.63
CA LYS A 398 10.13 2.90 -9.31
C LYS A 398 8.64 2.59 -9.27
N ILE A 399 8.32 1.34 -8.97
CA ILE A 399 6.94 0.87 -8.80
C ILE A 399 6.74 0.55 -7.33
N LEU A 400 5.75 1.20 -6.71
CA LEU A 400 5.20 0.81 -5.41
C LEU A 400 3.90 0.07 -5.68
N PHE A 401 3.88 -1.22 -5.39
CA PHE A 401 2.72 -2.06 -5.63
C PHE A 401 1.50 -1.51 -4.89
N PHE A 402 0.39 -1.35 -5.63
CA PHE A 402 -0.90 -0.87 -5.15
C PHE A 402 -0.92 0.57 -4.61
N GLU A 403 0.16 1.33 -4.82
CA GLU A 403 0.22 2.73 -4.44
C GLU A 403 0.46 3.60 -5.67
N ASN A 404 1.72 3.77 -6.09
CA ASN A 404 2.11 4.76 -7.09
C ASN A 404 3.28 4.25 -7.95
N VAL A 405 3.38 4.77 -9.16
CA VAL A 405 4.52 4.55 -10.05
C VAL A 405 5.24 5.86 -10.30
N TYR A 406 6.57 5.85 -10.23
CA TYR A 406 7.43 7.01 -10.40
C TYR A 406 8.48 6.80 -11.49
N GLN A 407 8.79 7.89 -12.18
CA GLN A 407 9.99 8.06 -13.01
C GLN A 407 10.83 9.16 -12.35
N ASP A 408 11.92 8.78 -11.69
CA ASP A 408 12.70 9.62 -10.79
C ASP A 408 11.83 10.29 -9.71
N SER A 409 11.46 11.56 -9.92
CA SER A 409 10.59 12.36 -9.04
C SER A 409 9.21 12.65 -9.66
N ILE A 410 8.95 12.19 -10.88
CA ILE A 410 7.70 12.42 -11.61
C ILE A 410 6.74 11.27 -11.29
N ASN A 411 5.54 11.60 -10.83
CA ASN A 411 4.47 10.60 -10.63
C ASN A 411 3.87 10.21 -11.99
N LEU A 412 3.97 8.93 -12.34
CA LEU A 412 3.38 8.36 -13.55
C LEU A 412 1.91 7.97 -13.34
N GLY A 413 1.47 7.73 -12.11
CA GLY A 413 0.08 7.42 -11.77
C GLY A 413 -0.07 6.73 -10.41
N SER A 414 -1.27 6.85 -9.85
CA SER A 414 -1.73 6.14 -8.65
C SER A 414 -2.57 4.92 -9.02
N PHE A 415 -2.48 3.85 -8.23
CA PHE A 415 -3.19 2.60 -8.48
C PHE A 415 -4.70 2.84 -8.55
N SER A 416 -5.34 2.33 -9.60
CA SER A 416 -6.77 2.53 -9.85
C SER A 416 -7.54 1.23 -9.97
N GLU A 417 -7.08 0.32 -10.83
CA GLU A 417 -7.81 -0.92 -11.14
C GLU A 417 -6.82 -2.05 -11.46
N GLN A 418 -7.22 -3.27 -11.14
CA GLN A 418 -6.53 -4.48 -11.57
C GLN A 418 -7.46 -5.36 -12.42
N SER A 419 -6.96 -5.83 -13.56
CA SER A 419 -7.63 -6.82 -14.40
C SER A 419 -6.67 -7.99 -14.67
N GLY A 420 -6.93 -9.13 -14.01
CA GLY A 420 -6.02 -10.28 -14.04
C GLY A 420 -4.61 -9.89 -13.62
N ASN A 421 -3.64 -10.08 -14.52
CA ASN A 421 -2.23 -9.75 -14.30
C ASN A 421 -1.83 -8.33 -14.76
N THR A 422 -2.81 -7.47 -15.05
CA THR A 422 -2.57 -6.09 -15.48
C THR A 422 -3.02 -5.12 -14.40
N LEU A 423 -2.12 -4.25 -13.96
CA LEU A 423 -2.36 -3.19 -12.98
C LEU A 423 -2.38 -1.83 -13.70
N LYS A 424 -3.46 -1.07 -13.54
CA LYS A 424 -3.59 0.27 -14.12
C LYS A 424 -3.32 1.34 -13.06
N TYR A 425 -2.44 2.26 -13.41
CA TYR A 425 -2.10 3.45 -12.63
C TYR A 425 -2.50 4.69 -13.42
N LEU A 426 -3.40 5.49 -12.85
CA LEU A 426 -4.02 6.65 -13.49
C LEU A 426 -3.76 7.93 -12.68
N ASN A 427 -4.15 9.08 -13.23
CA ASN A 427 -4.07 10.38 -12.55
C ASN A 427 -2.65 10.76 -12.09
N GLY A 428 -1.65 10.49 -12.92
CA GLY A 428 -0.29 10.91 -12.70
C GLY A 428 -0.09 12.42 -12.89
N GLN A 429 1.16 12.86 -12.77
CA GLN A 429 1.50 14.28 -12.95
C GLN A 429 1.20 14.74 -14.38
N SER A 430 0.64 15.95 -14.51
CA SER A 430 0.22 16.49 -15.80
C SER A 430 1.35 16.60 -16.82
N CYS A 431 1.05 16.19 -18.05
CA CYS A 431 1.98 16.12 -19.16
C CYS A 431 1.84 17.33 -20.07
N TRP A 432 2.96 17.94 -20.45
CA TRP A 432 2.94 19.04 -21.42
C TRP A 432 2.43 18.57 -22.78
N ASN A 433 1.32 19.13 -23.28
CA ASN A 433 0.68 18.73 -24.54
C ASN A 433 0.38 17.21 -24.59
N GLY A 434 -0.18 16.65 -23.52
CA GLY A 434 -0.62 15.27 -23.43
C GLY A 434 -1.66 15.10 -22.33
N PRO A 435 -2.26 13.91 -22.19
CA PRO A 435 -3.09 13.60 -21.04
C PRO A 435 -2.25 13.57 -19.76
N ASP A 436 -2.89 13.58 -18.60
CA ASP A 436 -2.20 13.29 -17.35
C ASP A 436 -1.51 11.92 -17.46
N ARG A 437 -0.29 11.83 -16.91
CA ARG A 437 0.52 10.61 -17.06
C ARG A 437 -0.25 9.40 -16.53
N SER A 438 -0.08 8.29 -17.24
CA SER A 438 -0.63 7.00 -16.82
C SER A 438 0.35 5.87 -17.11
N ALA A 439 0.28 4.81 -16.31
CA ALA A 439 1.10 3.62 -16.48
C ALA A 439 0.26 2.35 -16.41
N THR A 440 0.46 1.46 -17.37
CA THR A 440 -0.09 0.10 -17.38
C THR A 440 1.04 -0.87 -17.09
N VAL A 441 0.95 -1.58 -15.98
CA VAL A 441 1.94 -2.56 -15.55
C VAL A 441 1.40 -3.97 -15.82
N VAL A 442 2.02 -4.67 -16.77
CA VAL A 442 1.70 -6.07 -17.09
C VAL A 442 2.68 -6.96 -16.36
N VAL A 443 2.16 -7.87 -15.53
CA VAL A 443 2.96 -8.71 -14.64
C VAL A 443 2.94 -10.16 -15.11
N ASP A 444 4.09 -10.65 -15.55
CA ASP A 444 4.29 -12.04 -15.93
C ASP A 444 4.73 -12.88 -14.70
N CYS A 445 4.52 -14.19 -14.78
CA CYS A 445 5.00 -15.10 -13.74
C CYS A 445 6.53 -15.08 -13.66
N GLY A 446 7.06 -15.01 -12.44
CA GLY A 446 8.48 -15.10 -12.15
C GLY A 446 8.74 -15.48 -10.70
N THR A 447 10.00 -15.74 -10.35
CA THR A 447 10.40 -16.11 -8.98
C THR A 447 10.70 -14.90 -8.10
N GLU A 448 10.87 -13.72 -8.70
CA GLU A 448 11.17 -12.47 -8.01
C GLU A 448 10.44 -11.28 -8.64
N ASN A 449 10.34 -10.18 -7.89
CA ASN A 449 9.77 -8.93 -8.38
C ASN A 449 10.84 -8.15 -9.16
N GLU A 450 10.69 -8.09 -10.48
CA GLU A 450 11.68 -7.46 -11.36
C GLU A 450 10.99 -6.75 -12.53
N ILE A 451 11.32 -5.49 -12.78
CA ILE A 451 10.88 -4.79 -13.99
C ILE A 451 11.73 -5.31 -15.16
N VAL A 452 11.07 -5.78 -16.22
CA VAL A 452 11.72 -6.34 -17.41
C VAL A 452 11.96 -5.26 -18.46
N SER A 453 10.96 -4.42 -18.71
CA SER A 453 11.05 -3.38 -19.74
C SER A 453 10.04 -2.27 -19.51
N VAL A 454 10.41 -1.05 -19.88
CA VAL A 454 9.52 0.10 -19.90
C VAL A 454 9.40 0.62 -21.33
N LEU A 455 8.17 0.83 -21.80
CA LEU A 455 7.87 1.32 -23.13
C LEU A 455 6.89 2.50 -23.04
N GLU A 456 7.29 3.66 -23.54
CA GLU A 456 6.38 4.80 -23.75
C GLU A 456 5.77 4.67 -25.16
N ALA A 457 4.65 3.94 -25.26
CA ALA A 457 4.01 3.67 -26.55
C ALA A 457 3.29 4.91 -27.11
N GLN A 458 2.73 5.72 -26.22
CA GLN A 458 2.18 7.04 -26.51
C GLN A 458 2.72 8.04 -25.52
N LYS A 459 2.72 9.31 -25.90
CA LYS A 459 3.24 10.38 -25.06
C LYS A 459 2.51 10.39 -23.71
N CYS A 460 3.28 10.24 -22.63
CA CYS A 460 2.78 10.17 -21.26
C CYS A 460 1.90 8.96 -20.91
N GLU A 461 1.90 7.93 -21.75
CA GLU A 461 1.31 6.62 -21.46
C GLU A 461 2.41 5.54 -21.49
N TYR A 462 2.67 4.95 -20.33
CA TYR A 462 3.76 4.02 -20.13
C TYR A 462 3.20 2.59 -20.04
N THR A 463 3.79 1.66 -20.79
CA THR A 463 3.56 0.22 -20.64
C THR A 463 4.80 -0.39 -20.03
N ILE A 464 4.65 -0.95 -18.83
CA ILE A 464 5.76 -1.56 -18.08
C ILE A 464 5.51 -3.06 -17.99
N LYS A 465 6.49 -3.87 -18.41
CA LYS A 465 6.48 -5.32 -18.19
C LYS A 465 7.29 -5.64 -16.97
N MET A 466 6.75 -6.49 -16.11
CA MET A 466 7.35 -6.89 -14.85
C MET A 466 7.18 -8.40 -14.67
N LYS A 467 8.05 -9.02 -13.88
CA LYS A 467 7.88 -10.39 -13.38
C LYS A 467 7.57 -10.34 -11.90
N SER A 468 6.71 -11.24 -11.44
CA SER A 468 6.40 -11.43 -10.02
C SER A 468 5.85 -12.83 -9.74
N PRO A 469 6.16 -13.42 -8.58
CA PRO A 469 5.48 -14.62 -8.08
C PRO A 469 3.96 -14.46 -7.97
N ALA A 470 3.49 -13.25 -7.69
CA ALA A 470 2.06 -12.99 -7.51
C ALA A 470 1.20 -13.26 -8.75
N ALA A 471 1.81 -13.11 -9.93
CA ALA A 471 1.18 -13.32 -11.23
C ALA A 471 1.22 -14.78 -11.71
N CYS A 472 1.83 -15.69 -10.94
CA CYS A 472 1.88 -17.11 -11.25
C CYS A 472 0.54 -17.81 -10.97
N SER A 473 0.09 -18.64 -11.91
CA SER A 473 -1.17 -19.38 -11.83
C SER A 473 -0.98 -20.82 -12.32
N PRO A 474 -1.70 -21.81 -11.77
CA PRO A 474 -1.69 -23.17 -12.28
C PRO A 474 -2.09 -23.27 -13.76
N SER A 475 -2.84 -22.31 -14.30
CA SER A 475 -3.22 -22.27 -15.71
C SER A 475 -2.05 -22.01 -16.68
N GLN A 476 -0.88 -21.60 -16.16
CA GLN A 476 0.31 -21.32 -16.96
C GLN A 476 1.19 -22.56 -17.15
N PHE A 477 0.88 -23.69 -16.49
CA PHE A 477 1.54 -24.96 -16.78
C PHE A 477 1.28 -25.37 -18.22
N GLN A 478 2.36 -25.71 -18.92
CA GLN A 478 2.30 -26.18 -20.29
C GLN A 478 2.41 -27.71 -20.32
N THR A 479 1.51 -28.34 -21.06
CA THR A 479 1.60 -29.77 -21.38
C THR A 479 2.47 -29.97 -22.62
N SER A 480 3.19 -31.08 -22.70
CA SER A 480 3.97 -31.43 -23.88
C SER A 480 3.05 -31.58 -25.10
N LEU A 481 3.44 -30.97 -26.23
CA LEU A 481 2.80 -31.17 -27.53
C LEU A 481 3.44 -32.32 -28.32
N LEU A 482 4.54 -32.88 -27.81
CA LEU A 482 5.14 -34.07 -28.38
C LEU A 482 4.22 -35.24 -28.10
N LYS A 483 3.91 -36.01 -29.15
CA LYS A 483 3.25 -37.30 -29.00
C LYS A 483 4.22 -38.20 -28.24
N ASP A 484 3.86 -38.59 -27.02
CA ASP A 484 4.61 -39.64 -26.34
C ASP A 484 4.26 -40.96 -27.05
N ASP A 485 5.28 -41.68 -27.52
CA ASP A 485 5.13 -43.03 -28.10
C ASP A 485 4.62 -44.07 -27.08
N ASN A 486 4.23 -43.64 -25.87
CA ASN A 486 3.78 -44.48 -24.76
C ASN A 486 2.29 -44.35 -24.42
N ASP A 487 1.48 -43.61 -25.18
CA ASP A 487 0.01 -43.76 -25.14
C ASP A 487 -0.42 -45.00 -25.95
N VAL A 488 0.12 -46.17 -25.59
CA VAL A 488 -0.62 -47.41 -25.72
C VAL A 488 -1.34 -47.54 -24.39
N PRO A 489 -2.68 -47.41 -24.34
CA PRO A 489 -3.40 -47.89 -23.16
C PRO A 489 -3.07 -49.37 -23.05
N ASP A 490 -2.40 -49.76 -21.97
CA ASP A 490 -2.40 -51.15 -21.52
C ASP A 490 -3.87 -51.50 -21.22
N GLU A 491 -4.60 -51.93 -22.26
CA GLU A 491 -5.90 -52.57 -22.12
C GLU A 491 -5.67 -53.95 -21.49
N LEU A 492 -6.26 -54.09 -20.31
CA LEU A 492 -6.45 -55.30 -19.50
C LEU A 492 -7.10 -56.46 -20.27
#